data_AF-A0A6I1E3X8-F1
#
_entry.id   AF-A0A6I1E3X8-F1
#
_cell.length_a   1.000
_cell.length_b   1.000
_cell.length_c   1.000
_cell.angle_alpha   90.00
_cell.angle_beta   90.00
_cell.angle_gamma   90.00
#
_symmetry.space_group_name_H-M   'P 1'
#
loop_
_entity.id
_entity.type
_entity.pdbx_description
1 polymer ?
#
loop_
_entity_poly.entity_id
_entity_poly.type
_entity_poly.pdbx_seq_one_letter_code
_entity_poly.pdbx_strand_id
1 'polypeptide(L)'
;MNATMKHKPITLGEKLTAIKPKKPSFGSGGWLRKTLHIVINFSLLIAIFILPLWWFLVRPDIDQNFILIILVVLITQWLFFVRRVNHHNALKQTKRTKSTFANIHFLLANDHQDFIANLRLDAKTVILDGSNIYHFGHDNGLDAQPLGMIANQLRTEGYRIVCFFDANIFFTLSKHGAFPSDVQHSLKMLEDIFGLQPNEIYVVPAGEQADKYVLSSLKHLPISFAVSNDRFRDYSKQYPTVMKDNQWRKGVVISKNEIKLLQHRFKTPVRLN
;
A
#
# COMPACT_ATOMS: atom_id res chain seq x y z
N MET A 1 -38.21 1.57 11.59
CA MET A 1 -37.16 0.62 12.02
C MET A 1 -36.60 -0.05 10.77
N ASN A 2 -35.44 0.39 10.26
CA ASN A 2 -34.78 -0.29 9.14
C ASN A 2 -33.58 -1.07 9.69
N ALA A 3 -33.81 -2.32 10.05
CA ALA A 3 -32.75 -3.27 10.33
C ALA A 3 -32.03 -3.57 9.00
N THR A 4 -30.93 -2.86 8.74
CA THR A 4 -29.99 -3.27 7.71
C THR A 4 -29.40 -4.60 8.15
N MET A 5 -29.85 -5.70 7.55
CA MET A 5 -29.20 -7.00 7.68
C MET A 5 -27.75 -6.83 7.22
N LYS A 6 -26.83 -6.71 8.19
CA LYS A 6 -25.40 -6.69 7.90
C LYS A 6 -25.00 -8.08 7.44
N HIS A 7 -24.84 -8.25 6.15
CA HIS A 7 -24.25 -9.45 5.55
C HIS A 7 -22.87 -9.71 6.20
N LYS A 8 -22.58 -10.96 6.56
CA LYS A 8 -21.25 -11.34 7.07
C LYS A 8 -20.22 -11.09 5.96
N PRO A 9 -19.02 -10.55 6.26
CA PRO A 9 -18.01 -10.33 5.23
C PRO A 9 -17.61 -11.67 4.59
N ILE A 10 -17.57 -11.72 3.27
CA ILE A 10 -17.13 -12.87 2.48
C ILE A 10 -15.63 -12.73 2.17
N THR A 11 -15.18 -11.50 1.92
CA THR A 11 -13.79 -11.21 1.56
C THR A 11 -13.03 -10.50 2.68
N LEU A 12 -11.70 -10.54 2.60
CA LEU A 12 -10.81 -9.83 3.50
C LEU A 12 -11.00 -8.32 3.37
N GLY A 13 -11.15 -7.81 2.15
CA GLY A 13 -11.44 -6.40 1.86
C GLY A 13 -12.70 -5.91 2.59
N GLU A 14 -13.81 -6.64 2.46
CA GLU A 14 -15.05 -6.33 3.18
C GLU A 14 -14.88 -6.33 4.70
N LYS A 15 -14.17 -7.34 5.24
CA LYS A 15 -13.93 -7.47 6.69
C LYS A 15 -13.11 -6.29 7.23
N LEU A 16 -12.10 -5.85 6.49
CA LEU A 16 -11.18 -4.79 6.92
C LEU A 16 -11.74 -3.39 6.67
N THR A 17 -12.55 -3.19 5.64
CA THR A 17 -13.22 -1.90 5.35
C THR A 17 -14.49 -1.68 6.17
N ALA A 18 -15.17 -2.74 6.62
CA ALA A 18 -16.32 -2.64 7.52
C ALA A 18 -15.97 -2.12 8.93
N ILE A 19 -14.68 -2.01 9.26
CA ILE A 19 -14.19 -1.31 10.45
C ILE A 19 -14.43 0.19 10.23
N LYS A 20 -15.58 0.69 10.72
CA LYS A 20 -16.14 2.02 10.44
C LYS A 20 -15.09 3.15 10.53
N PRO A 21 -14.98 4.02 9.50
CA PRO A 21 -14.26 5.27 9.65
C PRO A 21 -14.98 6.18 10.66
N LYS A 22 -14.20 6.82 11.54
CA LYS A 22 -14.70 7.84 12.47
C LYS A 22 -15.29 8.99 11.63
N LYS A 23 -16.60 9.26 11.79
CA LYS A 23 -17.32 10.30 11.00
C LYS A 23 -16.52 11.62 11.01
N PRO A 24 -16.25 12.25 9.86
CA PRO A 24 -15.71 13.60 9.85
C PRO A 24 -16.78 14.54 10.40
N SER A 25 -16.48 15.22 11.52
CA SER A 25 -17.29 16.33 12.00
C SER A 25 -17.25 17.44 10.94
N PHE A 26 -18.37 17.68 10.26
CA PHE A 26 -18.48 18.77 9.31
C PHE A 26 -18.51 20.09 10.09
N GLY A 27 -17.32 20.66 10.34
CA GLY A 27 -17.17 21.92 11.05
C GLY A 27 -17.56 23.08 10.15
N SER A 28 -18.65 23.78 10.49
CA SER A 28 -19.16 24.99 9.84
C SER A 28 -18.09 26.07 9.59
N GLY A 29 -17.04 26.13 10.40
CA GLY A 29 -15.91 27.06 10.23
C GLY A 29 -15.05 26.83 8.97
N GLY A 30 -15.12 25.65 8.34
CA GLY A 30 -14.37 25.38 7.10
C GLY A 30 -14.96 26.05 5.86
N TRP A 31 -16.29 26.28 5.85
CA TRP A 31 -16.99 26.92 4.75
C TRP A 31 -16.75 28.43 4.75
N LEU A 32 -16.95 29.10 5.90
CA LEU A 32 -16.67 30.53 6.09
C LEU A 32 -15.26 30.94 5.62
N ARG A 33 -14.23 30.15 5.96
CA ARG A 33 -12.86 30.43 5.53
C ARG A 33 -12.68 30.30 4.02
N LYS A 34 -13.33 29.34 3.36
CA LYS A 34 -13.27 29.19 1.90
C LYS A 34 -13.96 30.36 1.20
N THR A 35 -15.13 30.77 1.69
CA THR A 35 -15.87 31.90 1.14
C THR A 35 -15.05 33.18 1.26
N LEU A 36 -14.42 33.44 2.41
CA LEU A 36 -13.55 34.59 2.62
C LEU A 36 -12.34 34.60 1.66
N HIS A 37 -11.71 33.45 1.42
CA HIS A 37 -10.59 33.35 0.48
C HIS A 37 -10.99 33.66 -0.97
N ILE A 38 -12.17 33.18 -1.40
CA ILE A 38 -12.68 33.45 -2.75
C ILE A 38 -12.95 34.94 -2.92
N VAL A 39 -13.58 35.57 -1.93
CA VAL A 39 -13.89 37.00 -1.94
C VAL A 39 -12.61 37.85 -2.03
N ILE A 40 -11.61 37.61 -1.16
CA ILE A 40 -10.35 38.37 -1.16
C ILE A 40 -9.60 38.22 -2.49
N ASN A 41 -9.53 37.00 -3.04
CA ASN A 41 -8.85 36.75 -4.31
C ASN A 41 -9.54 37.51 -5.46
N PHE A 42 -10.88 37.50 -5.48
CA PHE A 42 -11.65 38.16 -6.52
C PHE A 42 -11.56 39.69 -6.42
N SER A 43 -11.62 40.24 -5.21
CA SER A 43 -11.46 41.69 -4.98
C SER A 43 -10.10 42.22 -5.45
N LEU A 44 -9.01 41.49 -5.17
CA LEU A 44 -7.66 41.87 -5.63
C LEU A 44 -7.55 41.81 -7.15
N LEU A 45 -8.10 40.77 -7.78
CA LEU A 45 -8.09 40.64 -9.23
C LEU A 45 -8.86 41.79 -9.90
N ILE A 46 -10.05 42.11 -9.38
CA ILE A 46 -10.86 43.25 -9.83
C ILE A 46 -10.08 44.56 -9.73
N ALA A 47 -9.43 44.82 -8.60
CA ALA A 47 -8.65 46.04 -8.41
C ALA A 47 -7.50 46.17 -9.42
N ILE A 48 -6.80 45.06 -9.72
CA ILE A 48 -5.70 45.03 -10.70
C ILE A 48 -6.20 45.36 -12.12
N PHE A 49 -7.41 44.93 -12.49
CA PHE A 49 -7.96 45.17 -13.85
C PHE A 49 -8.71 46.50 -14.00
N ILE A 50 -9.45 46.93 -12.98
CA ILE A 50 -10.27 48.16 -13.06
C ILE A 50 -9.42 49.42 -12.94
N LEU A 51 -8.37 49.39 -12.12
CA LEU A 51 -7.58 50.59 -11.81
C LEU A 51 -6.83 51.17 -13.03
N PRO A 52 -6.22 50.36 -13.91
CA PRO A 52 -5.66 50.84 -15.18
C PRO A 52 -6.73 51.32 -16.16
N LEU A 53 -7.85 50.61 -16.24
CA LEU A 53 -8.95 50.92 -17.15
C LEU A 53 -9.61 52.25 -16.78
N TRP A 54 -9.86 52.48 -15.48
CA TRP A 54 -10.40 53.73 -14.97
C TRP A 54 -9.46 54.90 -15.22
N TRP A 55 -8.16 54.74 -14.98
CA TRP A 55 -7.18 55.79 -15.25
C TRP A 55 -7.12 56.16 -16.74
N PHE A 56 -7.12 55.16 -17.62
CA PHE A 56 -7.10 55.38 -19.06
C PHE A 56 -8.34 56.13 -19.57
N LEU A 57 -9.52 55.83 -19.01
CA LEU A 57 -10.79 56.42 -19.44
C LEU A 57 -11.03 57.82 -18.86
N VAL A 58 -10.70 58.04 -17.59
CA VAL A 58 -10.99 59.30 -16.88
C VAL A 58 -9.85 60.32 -17.01
N ARG A 59 -8.63 59.87 -17.34
CA ARG A 59 -7.42 60.70 -17.44
C ARG A 59 -7.26 61.72 -16.30
N PRO A 60 -7.32 61.28 -15.03
CA PRO A 60 -7.08 62.17 -13.90
C PRO A 60 -5.64 62.71 -13.93
N ASP A 61 -5.41 63.88 -13.34
CA ASP A 61 -4.10 64.55 -13.25
C ASP A 61 -3.19 63.87 -12.20
N ILE A 62 -2.99 62.56 -12.35
CA ILE A 62 -2.20 61.70 -11.48
C ILE A 62 -1.04 61.18 -12.32
N ASP A 63 0.18 61.29 -11.77
CA ASP A 63 1.39 60.78 -12.39
C ASP A 63 1.26 59.28 -12.72
N GLN A 64 1.57 58.94 -13.97
CA GLN A 64 1.60 57.58 -14.48
C GLN A 64 2.53 56.68 -13.64
N ASN A 65 3.64 57.21 -13.14
CA ASN A 65 4.57 56.45 -12.30
C ASN A 65 3.93 56.02 -10.97
N PHE A 66 3.09 56.87 -10.39
CA PHE A 66 2.41 56.58 -9.14
C PHE A 66 1.43 55.41 -9.28
N ILE A 67 0.72 55.34 -10.41
CA ILE A 67 -0.23 54.26 -10.71
C ILE A 67 0.49 52.95 -11.00
N LEU A 68 1.63 53.02 -11.68
CA LEU A 68 2.46 51.85 -11.95
C LEU A 68 3.02 51.25 -10.65
N ILE A 69 3.41 52.08 -9.68
CA ILE A 69 3.83 51.63 -8.35
C ILE A 69 2.67 50.92 -7.63
N ILE A 70 1.46 51.49 -7.63
CA ILE A 70 0.28 50.87 -7.00
C ILE A 70 -0.03 49.51 -7.65
N LEU A 71 0.05 49.41 -8.99
CA LEU A 71 -0.18 48.17 -9.71
C LEU A 71 0.82 47.07 -9.30
N VAL A 72 2.10 47.42 -9.23
CA VAL A 72 3.16 46.48 -8.82
C VAL A 72 2.93 45.99 -7.39
N VAL A 73 2.53 46.88 -6.48
CA VAL A 73 2.18 46.50 -5.09
C VAL A 73 0.98 45.55 -5.05
N LEU A 74 -0.07 45.80 -5.82
CA LEU A 74 -1.26 44.93 -5.86
C LEU A 74 -0.94 43.55 -6.46
N ILE A 75 -0.15 43.51 -7.54
CA ILE A 75 0.27 42.25 -8.19
C ILE A 75 1.16 41.43 -7.24
N THR A 76 2.11 42.06 -6.55
CA THR A 76 2.99 41.38 -5.60
C THR A 76 2.20 40.84 -4.40
N GLN A 77 1.25 41.61 -3.86
CA GLN A 77 0.35 41.15 -2.80
C GLN A 77 -0.53 39.97 -3.27
N TRP A 78 -1.06 40.02 -4.49
CA TRP A 78 -1.84 38.93 -5.06
C TRP A 78 -1.00 37.65 -5.23
N LEU A 79 0.21 37.75 -5.80
CA LEU A 79 1.13 36.63 -5.94
C LEU A 79 1.49 35.99 -4.60
N PHE A 80 1.75 36.81 -3.58
CA PHE A 80 2.03 36.33 -2.23
C PHE A 80 0.83 35.60 -1.61
N PHE A 81 -0.38 36.16 -1.76
CA PHE A 81 -1.61 35.54 -1.29
C PHE A 81 -1.89 34.19 -1.97
N VAL A 82 -1.78 34.12 -3.29
CA VAL A 82 -1.97 32.87 -4.06
C VAL A 82 -0.94 31.83 -3.66
N ARG A 83 0.35 32.19 -3.57
CA ARG A 83 1.42 31.27 -3.13
C ARG A 83 1.14 30.71 -1.73
N ARG A 84 0.73 31.55 -0.79
CA ARG A 84 0.44 31.14 0.59
C ARG A 84 -0.77 30.21 0.67
N VAL A 85 -1.83 30.49 -0.09
CA VAL A 85 -3.02 29.64 -0.17
C VAL A 85 -2.68 28.29 -0.81
N ASN A 86 -1.92 28.29 -1.91
CA ASN A 86 -1.50 27.05 -2.57
C ASN A 86 -0.61 26.20 -1.66
N HIS A 87 0.31 26.80 -0.92
CA HIS A 87 1.13 26.10 0.07
C HIS A 87 0.28 25.50 1.21
N HIS A 88 -0.69 26.25 1.75
CA HIS A 88 -1.62 25.72 2.75
C HIS A 88 -2.52 24.62 2.21
N ASN A 89 -2.94 24.70 0.95
CA ASN A 89 -3.74 23.67 0.29
C ASN A 89 -2.91 22.41 0.03
N ALA A 90 -1.66 22.53 -0.41
CA ALA A 90 -0.73 21.41 -0.57
C ALA A 90 -0.46 20.69 0.77
N LEU A 91 -0.26 21.43 1.86
CA LEU A 91 -0.11 20.89 3.22
C LEU A 91 -1.39 20.24 3.76
N LYS A 92 -2.57 20.78 3.41
CA LYS A 92 -3.86 20.17 3.76
C LYS A 92 -4.14 18.93 2.93
N GLN A 93 -3.79 18.94 1.64
CA GLN A 93 -4.00 17.82 0.75
C GLN A 93 -3.11 16.64 1.15
N THR A 94 -1.84 16.88 1.50
CA THR A 94 -0.95 15.87 2.10
C THR A 94 -1.45 15.34 3.46
N LYS A 95 -1.99 16.21 4.33
CA LYS A 95 -2.64 15.75 5.59
C LYS A 95 -3.92 14.96 5.33
N ARG A 96 -4.69 15.32 4.30
CA ARG A 96 -5.96 14.68 3.96
C ARG A 96 -5.74 13.34 3.27
N THR A 97 -4.79 13.21 2.33
CA THR A 97 -4.36 11.91 1.81
C THR A 97 -3.82 11.03 2.94
N LYS A 98 -2.97 11.56 3.83
CA LYS A 98 -2.52 10.84 5.02
C LYS A 98 -3.68 10.39 5.92
N SER A 99 -4.74 11.20 6.05
CA SER A 99 -5.97 10.87 6.80
C SER A 99 -6.89 9.87 6.09
N THR A 100 -6.92 9.85 4.75
CA THR A 100 -7.70 8.87 3.98
C THR A 100 -7.02 7.50 4.02
N PHE A 101 -5.69 7.47 3.89
CA PHE A 101 -4.89 6.26 4.10
C PHE A 101 -4.84 5.81 5.57
N ALA A 102 -4.98 6.73 6.54
CA ALA A 102 -5.00 6.38 7.96
C ALA A 102 -6.17 5.49 8.39
N ASN A 103 -7.23 5.36 7.56
CA ASN A 103 -8.36 4.48 7.84
C ASN A 103 -8.39 3.21 6.96
N ILE A 104 -7.44 3.06 6.02
CA ILE A 104 -7.31 1.84 5.22
C ILE A 104 -6.37 0.91 5.97
N HIS A 105 -6.82 -0.33 6.20
CA HIS A 105 -5.97 -1.33 6.84
C HIS A 105 -4.70 -1.54 6.01
N PHE A 106 -3.53 -1.61 6.64
CA PHE A 106 -2.24 -1.59 5.93
C PHE A 106 -2.09 -2.73 4.89
N LEU A 107 -2.73 -3.88 5.12
CA LEU A 107 -2.81 -4.99 4.14
C LEU A 107 -3.46 -4.59 2.81
N LEU A 108 -4.34 -3.59 2.82
CA LEU A 108 -5.05 -3.09 1.64
C LEU A 108 -4.43 -1.80 1.08
N ALA A 109 -3.61 -1.11 1.88
CA ALA A 109 -3.13 0.23 1.54
C ALA A 109 -2.22 0.25 0.30
N ASN A 110 -1.51 -0.85 0.02
CA ASN A 110 -0.64 -0.99 -1.15
C ASN A 110 -0.99 -2.24 -1.98
N ASP A 111 -2.23 -2.72 -1.88
CA ASP A 111 -2.75 -3.80 -2.72
C ASP A 111 -3.16 -3.25 -4.10
N HIS A 112 -2.18 -2.96 -4.94
CA HIS A 112 -2.41 -2.31 -6.24
C HIS A 112 -3.23 -3.15 -7.23
N GLN A 113 -3.39 -4.44 -6.99
CA GLN A 113 -4.12 -5.36 -7.85
C GLN A 113 -5.42 -5.87 -7.20
N ASP A 114 -5.81 -5.30 -6.06
CA ASP A 114 -6.98 -5.67 -5.25
C ASP A 114 -7.05 -7.17 -4.88
N PHE A 115 -5.95 -7.92 -4.97
CA PHE A 115 -5.99 -9.36 -4.83
C PHE A 115 -6.05 -9.79 -3.37
N ILE A 116 -5.42 -9.04 -2.47
CA ILE A 116 -5.51 -9.22 -1.01
C ILE A 116 -6.93 -8.88 -0.55
N ALA A 117 -7.50 -7.78 -1.07
CA ALA A 117 -8.89 -7.41 -0.80
C ALA A 117 -9.87 -8.52 -1.22
N ASN A 118 -9.59 -9.19 -2.34
CA ASN A 118 -10.41 -10.27 -2.91
C ASN A 118 -10.15 -11.67 -2.32
N LEU A 119 -9.32 -11.79 -1.27
CA LEU A 119 -9.16 -13.06 -0.56
C LEU A 119 -10.46 -13.42 0.15
N ARG A 120 -10.99 -14.60 -0.15
CA ARG A 120 -12.20 -15.11 0.49
C ARG A 120 -11.86 -15.71 1.85
N LEU A 121 -12.69 -15.42 2.86
CA LEU A 121 -12.49 -15.92 4.23
C LEU A 121 -12.86 -17.40 4.38
N ASP A 122 -13.66 -17.93 3.45
CA ASP A 122 -14.12 -19.32 3.40
C ASP A 122 -13.33 -20.19 2.41
N ALA A 123 -12.32 -19.64 1.74
CA ALA A 123 -11.42 -20.36 0.86
C ALA A 123 -10.05 -20.56 1.50
N LYS A 124 -9.41 -21.69 1.21
CA LYS A 124 -8.06 -21.98 1.72
C LYS A 124 -7.04 -21.10 0.98
N THR A 125 -6.27 -20.34 1.74
CA THR A 125 -5.15 -19.55 1.23
C THR A 125 -3.85 -20.02 1.90
N VAL A 126 -2.78 -20.09 1.13
CA VAL A 126 -1.44 -20.27 1.65
C VAL A 126 -0.72 -18.93 1.57
N ILE A 127 -0.19 -18.51 2.71
CA ILE A 127 0.61 -17.30 2.82
C ILE A 127 2.09 -17.69 2.77
N LEU A 128 2.77 -17.42 1.66
CA LEU A 128 4.19 -17.69 1.52
C LEU A 128 4.98 -16.47 2.02
N ASP A 129 5.97 -16.74 2.88
CA ASP A 129 7.03 -15.78 3.21
C ASP A 129 8.14 -15.92 2.16
N GLY A 130 7.99 -15.17 1.08
CA GLY A 130 8.77 -15.31 -0.14
C GLY A 130 10.25 -15.03 0.07
N SER A 131 10.58 -13.98 0.84
CA SER A 131 11.97 -13.68 1.20
C SER A 131 12.60 -14.83 1.99
N ASN A 132 11.91 -15.34 3.01
CA ASN A 132 12.45 -16.41 3.84
C ASN A 132 12.65 -17.72 3.06
N ILE A 133 11.69 -18.10 2.23
CA ILE A 133 11.79 -19.31 1.40
C ILE A 133 12.89 -19.13 0.35
N TYR A 134 13.03 -17.94 -0.25
CA TYR A 134 14.10 -17.67 -1.19
C TYR A 134 15.49 -17.79 -0.54
N HIS A 135 15.68 -17.19 0.65
CA HIS A 135 16.93 -17.34 1.40
C HIS A 135 17.22 -18.80 1.72
N PHE A 136 16.22 -19.56 2.17
CA PHE A 136 16.37 -20.99 2.38
C PHE A 136 16.80 -21.73 1.10
N GLY A 137 16.20 -21.42 -0.05
CA GLY A 137 16.59 -22.01 -1.33
C GLY A 137 18.01 -21.65 -1.73
N HIS A 138 18.39 -20.39 -1.61
CA HIS A 138 19.74 -19.89 -1.88
C HIS A 138 20.80 -20.58 -1.00
N ASP A 139 20.55 -20.67 0.31
CA ASP A 139 21.46 -21.33 1.27
C ASP A 139 21.64 -22.84 0.98
N ASN A 140 20.71 -23.44 0.24
CA ASN A 140 20.77 -24.84 -0.21
C ASN A 140 21.17 -24.99 -1.69
N GLY A 141 21.58 -23.91 -2.37
CA GLY A 141 22.01 -23.93 -3.77
C GLY A 141 20.88 -24.14 -4.80
N LEU A 142 19.63 -23.83 -4.42
CA LEU A 142 18.43 -24.01 -5.25
C LEU A 142 17.74 -22.68 -5.61
N ASP A 143 18.17 -21.57 -5.02
CA ASP A 143 17.63 -20.22 -5.24
C ASP A 143 16.10 -20.15 -5.18
N ALA A 144 15.46 -19.70 -6.26
CA ALA A 144 14.01 -19.52 -6.35
C ALA A 144 13.22 -20.82 -6.52
N GLN A 145 13.89 -21.92 -6.88
CA GLN A 145 13.25 -23.19 -7.24
C GLN A 145 12.29 -23.70 -6.14
N PRO A 146 12.66 -23.71 -4.84
CA PRO A 146 11.75 -24.23 -3.81
C PRO A 146 10.46 -23.44 -3.69
N LEU A 147 10.52 -22.10 -3.79
CA LEU A 147 9.33 -21.25 -3.70
C LEU A 147 8.35 -21.56 -4.84
N GLY A 148 8.85 -21.62 -6.08
CA GLY A 148 8.01 -21.91 -7.24
C GLY A 148 7.40 -23.31 -7.21
N MET A 149 8.18 -24.32 -6.79
CA MET A 149 7.69 -25.68 -6.66
C MET A 149 6.61 -25.82 -5.58
N ILE A 150 6.80 -25.19 -4.41
CA ILE A 150 5.81 -25.17 -3.33
C ILE A 150 4.53 -24.45 -3.77
N ALA A 151 4.67 -23.27 -4.39
CA ALA A 151 3.53 -22.50 -4.88
C ALA A 151 2.73 -23.29 -5.91
N ASN A 152 3.42 -23.91 -6.89
CA ASN A 152 2.78 -24.73 -7.91
C ASN A 152 2.05 -25.93 -7.32
N GLN A 153 2.71 -26.69 -6.44
CA GLN A 153 2.08 -27.85 -5.81
C GLN A 153 0.83 -27.44 -5.02
N LEU A 154 0.91 -26.43 -4.16
CA LEU A 154 -0.24 -25.98 -3.36
C LEU A 154 -1.37 -25.42 -4.23
N ARG A 155 -1.03 -24.73 -5.32
CA ARG A 155 -2.00 -24.28 -6.32
C ARG A 155 -2.76 -25.45 -6.93
N THR A 156 -2.06 -26.49 -7.39
CA THR A 156 -2.70 -27.71 -7.94
C THR A 156 -3.56 -28.45 -6.91
N GLU A 157 -3.26 -28.29 -5.62
CA GLU A 157 -4.06 -28.87 -4.54
C GLU A 157 -5.33 -28.08 -4.19
N GLY A 158 -5.53 -26.91 -4.82
CA GLY A 158 -6.71 -26.06 -4.67
C GLY A 158 -6.53 -24.91 -3.69
N TYR A 159 -5.29 -24.59 -3.28
CA TYR A 159 -5.02 -23.44 -2.45
C TYR A 159 -4.87 -22.18 -3.31
N ARG A 160 -5.39 -21.05 -2.81
CA ARG A 160 -5.00 -19.72 -3.31
C ARG A 160 -3.62 -19.37 -2.73
N ILE A 161 -2.74 -18.81 -3.55
CA ILE A 161 -1.39 -18.42 -3.11
C ILE A 161 -1.33 -16.91 -2.90
N VAL A 162 -0.65 -16.50 -1.83
CA VAL A 162 -0.25 -15.11 -1.58
C VAL A 162 1.17 -15.15 -1.07
N CYS A 163 2.08 -14.49 -1.78
CA CYS A 163 3.50 -14.46 -1.48
C CYS A 163 3.91 -13.04 -1.10
N PHE A 164 4.38 -12.87 0.13
CA PHE A 164 4.92 -11.60 0.61
C PHE A 164 6.44 -11.59 0.44
N PHE A 165 6.96 -10.52 -0.15
CA PHE A 165 8.39 -10.25 -0.23
C PHE A 165 8.73 -8.97 0.52
N ASP A 166 9.92 -8.93 1.11
CA ASP A 166 10.47 -7.71 1.70
C ASP A 166 10.75 -6.65 0.62
N ALA A 167 10.78 -5.38 1.04
CA ALA A 167 11.03 -4.26 0.15
C ALA A 167 12.38 -4.33 -0.58
N ASN A 168 13.34 -5.08 -0.05
CA ASN A 168 14.69 -5.24 -0.60
C ASN A 168 14.83 -6.45 -1.53
N ILE A 169 13.77 -7.19 -1.84
CA ILE A 169 13.85 -8.44 -2.61
C ILE A 169 14.61 -8.31 -3.93
N PHE A 170 14.38 -7.23 -4.68
CA PHE A 170 15.07 -6.98 -5.95
C PHE A 170 16.58 -6.82 -5.76
N PHE A 171 17.00 -6.12 -4.71
CA PHE A 171 18.41 -5.98 -4.37
C PHE A 171 19.03 -7.34 -4.00
N THR A 172 18.33 -8.14 -3.20
CA THR A 172 18.77 -9.48 -2.81
C THR A 172 18.95 -10.38 -4.04
N LEU A 173 17.97 -10.41 -4.94
CA LEU A 173 18.02 -11.21 -6.17
C LEU A 173 19.18 -10.78 -7.08
N SER A 174 19.37 -9.48 -7.29
CA SER A 174 20.49 -8.98 -8.09
C SER A 174 21.84 -9.33 -7.46
N LYS A 175 21.97 -9.17 -6.14
CA LYS A 175 23.19 -9.53 -5.40
C LYS A 175 23.53 -11.02 -5.52
N HIS A 176 22.52 -11.88 -5.54
CA HIS A 176 22.68 -13.33 -5.71
C HIS A 176 22.83 -13.74 -7.18
N GLY A 177 22.84 -12.79 -8.12
CA GLY A 177 23.10 -13.04 -9.54
C GLY A 177 21.88 -13.47 -10.36
N ALA A 178 20.66 -13.33 -9.84
CA ALA A 178 19.45 -13.67 -10.59
C ALA A 178 19.22 -12.74 -11.81
N PHE A 179 19.70 -11.50 -11.73
CA PHE A 179 19.72 -10.55 -12.84
C PHE A 179 20.74 -9.41 -12.58
N PRO A 180 21.21 -8.72 -13.64
CA PRO A 180 22.13 -7.58 -13.52
C PRO A 180 21.52 -6.40 -12.73
N SER A 181 22.36 -5.67 -11.98
CA SER A 181 21.90 -4.60 -11.07
C SER A 181 21.37 -3.34 -11.75
N ASP A 182 21.59 -3.20 -13.05
CA ASP A 182 21.12 -2.10 -13.89
C ASP A 182 19.74 -2.34 -14.52
N VAL A 183 19.15 -3.53 -14.33
CA VAL A 183 17.83 -3.86 -14.87
C VAL A 183 16.71 -3.19 -14.05
N GLN A 184 15.75 -2.60 -14.76
CA GLN A 184 14.57 -2.01 -14.13
C GLN A 184 13.74 -3.08 -13.38
N HIS A 185 13.51 -2.84 -12.09
CA HIS A 185 12.69 -3.71 -11.26
C HIS A 185 11.22 -3.72 -11.74
N SER A 186 10.65 -4.91 -11.89
CA SER A 186 9.24 -5.09 -12.25
C SER A 186 8.64 -6.30 -11.53
N LEU A 187 7.32 -6.29 -11.31
CA LEU A 187 6.63 -7.46 -10.75
C LEU A 187 6.71 -8.66 -11.69
N LYS A 188 6.71 -8.42 -13.00
CA LYS A 188 6.86 -9.47 -14.03
C LYS A 188 8.15 -10.28 -13.85
N MET A 189 9.23 -9.61 -13.48
CA MET A 189 10.49 -10.28 -13.16
C MET A 189 10.36 -11.24 -11.97
N LEU A 190 9.62 -10.87 -10.93
CA LEU A 190 9.37 -11.76 -9.79
C LEU A 190 8.46 -12.93 -10.19
N GLU A 191 7.47 -12.72 -11.05
CA GLU A 191 6.65 -13.80 -11.61
C GLU A 191 7.53 -14.84 -12.30
N ASP A 192 8.44 -14.38 -13.17
CA ASP A 192 9.28 -15.25 -13.99
C ASP A 192 10.32 -16.00 -13.15
N ILE A 193 10.98 -15.31 -12.19
CA ILE A 193 11.97 -15.91 -11.29
C ILE A 193 11.34 -16.97 -10.38
N PHE A 194 10.17 -16.67 -9.81
CA PHE A 194 9.56 -17.51 -8.78
C PHE A 194 8.44 -18.42 -9.29
N GLY A 195 8.03 -18.34 -10.56
CA GLY A 195 6.90 -19.10 -11.10
C GLY A 195 5.57 -18.75 -10.43
N LEU A 196 5.41 -17.48 -10.04
CA LEU A 196 4.21 -16.94 -9.40
C LEU A 196 3.31 -16.24 -10.41
N GLN A 197 2.00 -16.21 -10.14
CA GLN A 197 1.04 -15.46 -10.94
C GLN A 197 1.00 -13.99 -10.49
N PRO A 198 0.57 -13.05 -11.36
CA PRO A 198 0.55 -11.63 -11.02
C PRO A 198 -0.17 -11.33 -9.70
N ASN A 199 -1.33 -11.96 -9.49
CA ASN A 199 -2.20 -11.83 -8.33
C ASN A 199 -1.80 -12.72 -7.13
N GLU A 200 -0.54 -13.18 -7.10
CA GLU A 200 0.03 -13.93 -5.99
C GLU A 200 1.19 -13.17 -5.34
N ILE A 201 1.64 -12.03 -5.88
CA ILE A 201 2.85 -11.34 -5.44
C ILE A 201 2.50 -10.04 -4.72
N TYR A 202 3.00 -9.88 -3.49
CA TYR A 202 2.95 -8.64 -2.74
C TYR A 202 4.34 -8.26 -2.24
N VAL A 203 4.93 -7.21 -2.81
CA VAL A 203 6.17 -6.62 -2.30
C VAL A 203 5.80 -5.56 -1.27
N VAL A 204 6.28 -5.70 -0.04
CA VAL A 204 5.94 -4.75 1.02
C VAL A 204 6.60 -3.38 0.78
N PRO A 205 6.00 -2.29 1.27
CA PRO A 205 6.58 -0.96 1.14
C PRO A 205 7.94 -0.84 1.83
N ALA A 206 8.76 0.09 1.34
CA ALA A 206 10.04 0.42 1.97
C ALA A 206 9.87 0.79 3.45
N GLY A 207 10.73 0.21 4.30
CA GLY A 207 10.70 0.42 5.75
C GLY A 207 9.72 -0.49 6.50
N GLU A 208 8.96 -1.34 5.81
CA GLU A 208 8.13 -2.38 6.41
C GLU A 208 8.76 -3.77 6.24
N GLN A 209 8.32 -4.72 7.08
CA GLN A 209 8.77 -6.11 7.09
C GLN A 209 7.64 -7.04 6.64
N ALA A 210 7.97 -8.04 5.81
CA ALA A 210 7.01 -9.04 5.31
C ALA A 210 6.28 -9.78 6.45
N ASP A 211 6.97 -10.06 7.56
CA ASP A 211 6.44 -10.71 8.77
C ASP A 211 5.10 -10.13 9.24
N LYS A 212 4.99 -8.79 9.26
CA LYS A 212 3.76 -8.11 9.69
C LYS A 212 2.59 -8.44 8.77
N TYR A 213 2.84 -8.52 7.47
CA TYR A 213 1.83 -8.81 6.45
C TYR A 213 1.42 -10.28 6.51
N VAL A 214 2.37 -11.19 6.69
CA VAL A 214 2.12 -12.63 6.87
C VAL A 214 1.20 -12.86 8.09
N LEU A 215 1.60 -12.39 9.27
CA LEU A 215 0.86 -12.64 10.51
C LEU A 215 -0.50 -11.94 10.55
N SER A 216 -0.56 -10.72 10.02
CA SER A 216 -1.82 -9.97 9.96
C SER A 216 -2.82 -10.63 8.99
N SER A 217 -2.35 -11.16 7.85
CA SER A 217 -3.21 -11.93 6.94
C SER A 217 -3.79 -13.16 7.64
N LEU A 218 -2.95 -13.94 8.35
CA LEU A 218 -3.39 -15.12 9.09
C LEU A 218 -4.37 -14.81 10.23
N LYS A 219 -4.21 -13.67 10.90
CA LYS A 219 -5.17 -13.20 11.91
C LYS A 219 -6.58 -13.08 11.35
N HIS A 220 -6.71 -12.78 10.06
CA HIS A 220 -7.99 -12.58 9.41
C HIS A 220 -8.49 -13.78 8.59
N LEU A 221 -7.61 -14.72 8.24
CA LEU A 221 -7.88 -15.90 7.41
C LEU A 221 -7.82 -17.20 8.24
N PRO A 222 -8.95 -17.66 8.81
CA PRO A 222 -8.95 -18.68 9.87
C PRO A 222 -8.64 -20.11 9.40
N ILE A 223 -8.76 -20.41 8.10
CA ILE A 223 -8.52 -21.75 7.53
C ILE A 223 -7.25 -21.81 6.68
N SER A 224 -6.39 -20.79 6.83
CA SER A 224 -5.17 -20.58 6.07
C SER A 224 -3.94 -20.83 6.95
N PHE A 225 -2.80 -21.09 6.31
CA PHE A 225 -1.52 -21.25 6.99
C PHE A 225 -0.41 -20.53 6.23
N ALA A 226 0.68 -20.23 6.92
CA ALA A 226 1.89 -19.68 6.33
C ALA A 226 2.93 -20.76 6.05
N VAL A 227 3.72 -20.56 5.01
CA VAL A 227 4.96 -21.30 4.76
C VAL A 227 6.13 -20.36 5.03
N SER A 228 6.91 -20.69 6.06
CA SER A 228 8.11 -19.96 6.47
C SER A 228 8.91 -20.82 7.45
N ASN A 229 10.24 -20.70 7.38
CA ASN A 229 11.16 -21.24 8.37
C ASN A 229 11.40 -20.27 9.54
N ASP A 230 10.99 -19.00 9.42
CA ASP A 230 11.05 -18.05 10.54
C ASP A 230 10.05 -18.44 11.65
N ARG A 231 10.46 -18.21 12.89
CA ARG A 231 9.64 -18.42 14.07
C ARG A 231 8.83 -17.18 14.46
N PHE A 232 9.11 -16.01 13.89
CA PHE A 232 8.45 -14.73 14.13
C PHE A 232 8.39 -14.38 15.64
N ARG A 233 9.46 -14.70 16.39
CA ARG A 233 9.47 -14.62 17.86
C ARG A 233 9.19 -13.21 18.37
N ASP A 234 9.69 -12.20 17.66
CA ASP A 234 9.53 -10.79 18.00
C ASP A 234 8.07 -10.31 17.93
N TYR A 235 7.25 -11.03 17.16
CA TYR A 235 5.84 -10.72 16.93
C TYR A 235 4.86 -11.46 17.86
N SER A 236 5.36 -12.35 18.72
CA SER A 236 4.55 -13.16 19.64
C SER A 236 3.61 -12.36 20.52
N LYS A 237 4.06 -11.20 21.02
CA LYS A 237 3.23 -10.29 21.84
C LYS A 237 2.13 -9.60 21.03
N GLN A 238 2.34 -9.36 19.74
CA GLN A 238 1.41 -8.65 18.86
C GLN A 238 0.36 -9.59 18.23
N TYR A 239 0.72 -10.85 17.99
CA TYR A 239 -0.15 -11.84 17.36
C TYR A 239 -0.34 -13.12 18.20
N PRO A 240 -0.69 -13.02 19.49
CA PRO A 240 -0.79 -14.18 20.38
C PRO A 240 -1.88 -15.17 19.95
N THR A 241 -2.94 -14.69 19.28
CA THR A 241 -4.02 -15.55 18.79
C THR A 241 -3.61 -16.39 17.59
N VAL A 242 -2.74 -15.86 16.72
CA VAL A 242 -2.22 -16.60 15.57
C VAL A 242 -1.21 -17.62 16.04
N MET A 243 -0.29 -17.20 16.92
CA MET A 243 0.84 -18.01 17.39
C MET A 243 0.51 -18.94 18.56
N LYS A 244 -0.78 -19.22 18.81
CA LYS A 244 -1.23 -20.03 19.95
C LYS A 244 -0.76 -21.48 19.86
N ASP A 245 -0.69 -22.01 18.65
CA ASP A 245 -0.15 -23.34 18.36
C ASP A 245 0.86 -23.26 17.21
N ASN A 246 1.33 -24.41 16.73
CA ASN A 246 2.27 -24.48 15.61
C ASN A 246 1.59 -24.76 14.26
N GLN A 247 0.27 -24.97 14.22
CA GLN A 247 -0.45 -25.39 13.01
C GLN A 247 -0.57 -24.29 11.95
N TRP A 248 -0.48 -23.02 12.36
CA TRP A 248 -0.55 -21.89 11.45
C TRP A 248 0.70 -21.75 10.56
N ARG A 249 1.84 -22.36 10.91
CA ARG A 249 3.10 -22.27 10.15
C ARG A 249 3.60 -23.64 9.71
N LYS A 250 4.05 -23.72 8.46
CA LYS A 250 4.71 -24.90 7.89
C LYS A 250 6.13 -24.53 7.48
N GLY A 251 7.12 -25.16 8.12
CA GLY A 251 8.53 -25.00 7.75
C GLY A 251 8.88 -25.81 6.51
N VAL A 252 9.79 -25.30 5.68
CA VAL A 252 10.30 -25.98 4.50
C VAL A 252 11.53 -26.81 4.86
N VAL A 253 11.53 -28.08 4.47
CA VAL A 253 12.65 -29.01 4.67
C VAL A 253 12.95 -29.73 3.36
N ILE A 254 14.23 -29.89 3.05
CA ILE A 254 14.68 -30.73 1.93
C ILE A 254 15.17 -32.05 2.52
N SER A 255 14.64 -33.17 2.04
CA SER A 255 15.05 -34.50 2.49
C SER A 255 14.85 -35.52 1.40
N LYS A 256 15.88 -36.34 1.13
CA LYS A 256 15.87 -37.38 0.08
C LYS A 256 15.45 -36.83 -1.31
N ASN A 257 16.00 -35.68 -1.67
CA ASN A 257 15.69 -35.00 -2.93
C ASN A 257 14.22 -34.57 -3.08
N GLU A 258 13.51 -34.40 -1.96
CA GLU A 258 12.13 -33.93 -1.92
C GLU A 258 12.00 -32.69 -1.03
N ILE A 259 11.21 -31.72 -1.47
CA ILE A 259 10.75 -30.60 -0.65
C ILE A 259 9.54 -31.07 0.17
N LYS A 260 9.58 -30.80 1.47
CA LYS A 260 8.54 -31.16 2.44
C LYS A 260 8.15 -29.96 3.26
N LEU A 261 6.88 -29.94 3.66
CA LEU A 261 6.37 -28.97 4.62
C LEU A 261 6.15 -29.65 5.96
N LEU A 262 6.70 -29.08 7.04
CA LEU A 262 6.43 -29.55 8.38
C LEU A 262 4.95 -29.42 8.67
N GLN A 263 4.32 -30.49 9.17
CA GLN A 263 2.90 -30.54 9.53
C GLN A 263 1.92 -30.31 8.35
N HIS A 264 2.38 -30.45 7.11
CA HIS A 264 1.53 -30.48 5.93
C HIS A 264 2.09 -31.49 4.93
N ARG A 265 1.26 -32.43 4.49
CA ARG A 265 1.65 -33.43 3.50
C ARG A 265 1.04 -33.07 2.17
N PHE A 266 1.89 -32.83 1.17
CA PHE A 266 1.46 -32.67 -0.21
C PHE A 266 0.74 -33.93 -0.71
N LYS A 267 -0.26 -33.74 -1.56
CA LYS A 267 -0.95 -34.85 -2.26
C LYS A 267 0.00 -35.58 -3.18
N THR A 268 0.89 -34.84 -3.84
CA THR A 268 1.95 -35.38 -4.71
C THR A 268 3.31 -34.95 -4.16
N PRO A 269 4.30 -35.85 -4.03
CA PRO A 269 5.64 -35.47 -3.59
C PRO A 269 6.28 -34.44 -4.52
N VAL A 270 6.90 -33.41 -3.93
CA VAL A 270 7.62 -32.37 -4.65
C VAL A 270 9.09 -32.76 -4.73
N ARG A 271 9.52 -33.30 -5.87
CA ARG A 271 10.89 -33.80 -6.07
C ARG A 271 11.77 -32.74 -6.73
N LEU A 272 12.93 -32.49 -6.14
CA LEU A 272 14.00 -31.72 -6.77
C LEU A 272 14.50 -32.54 -7.96
N ASN A 273 14.62 -31.91 -9.13
CA ASN A 273 15.20 -32.53 -10.32
C ASN A 273 16.68 -32.14 -10.42
#